data_AF-A0A7X6NUK4-F1
#
_entry.id   AF-A0A7X6NUK4-F1
#
_cell.length_a   1.000
_cell.length_b   1.000
_cell.length_c   1.000
_cell.angle_alpha   90.00
_cell.angle_beta   90.00
_cell.angle_gamma   90.00
#
_symmetry.space_group_name_H-M   'P 1'
#
loop_
_entity.id
_entity.type
_entity.pdbx_description
1 polymer ?
#
loop_
_entity_poly.entity_id
_entity_poly.type
_entity_poly.pdbx_seq_one_letter_code
_entity_poly.pdbx_strand_id
1 'polypeptide(L)'
;GVHRVQRVPVTESQGRVHTSAAGVLVMPEVEDDEIEINDDDLRIDVYRSSGKGGQGVNTTDSAVRITHLPTGIVVTCQDERSQLQNKEQALRILRARLVAKAEEEQAQQAAAARKSQVRTVDRSERIRTYNFPENRITDHRIGFKAHNLDAVLGGDLGDLVAALQAADLEERLSHVGEQASR
;
A
#
# COMPACT_ATOMS: atom_id res chain seq x y z
N GLY A 1 10.32 -7.54 6.92
CA GLY A 1 10.45 -8.83 7.62
C GLY A 1 10.74 -8.65 9.11
N VAL A 2 10.84 -9.75 9.87
CA VAL A 2 11.02 -9.72 11.33
C VAL A 2 12.49 -9.83 11.74
N HIS A 3 12.92 -8.96 12.64
CA HIS A 3 14.27 -8.82 13.16
C HIS A 3 14.28 -9.21 14.64
N ARG A 4 15.11 -10.20 15.01
CA ARG A 4 15.24 -10.66 16.39
C ARG A 4 16.47 -10.07 17.05
N VAL A 5 16.36 -9.57 18.27
CA VAL A 5 17.51 -9.08 19.06
C VAL A 5 17.66 -9.90 20.35
N GLN A 6 18.89 -10.26 20.69
CA GLN A 6 19.28 -10.93 21.93
C GLN A 6 20.29 -10.04 22.66
N ARG A 7 19.87 -9.44 23.78
CA ARG A 7 20.69 -8.52 24.58
C ARG A 7 20.25 -8.50 26.04
N VAL A 8 21.09 -7.95 26.92
CA VAL A 8 20.65 -7.51 28.25
C VAL A 8 19.93 -6.17 28.09
N PRO A 9 18.62 -6.07 28.37
CA PRO A 9 17.90 -4.81 28.27
C PRO A 9 18.38 -3.81 29.33
N VAL A 10 18.22 -2.51 29.03
CA VAL A 10 18.48 -1.44 30.00
C VAL A 10 17.57 -1.49 31.23
N THR A 11 16.41 -2.15 31.12
CA THR A 11 15.45 -2.33 32.22
C THR A 11 15.73 -3.56 33.07
N GLU A 12 16.79 -4.33 32.77
CA GLU A 12 17.10 -5.60 33.45
C GLU A 12 18.25 -5.43 34.44
N SER A 13 18.03 -5.79 35.70
CA SER A 13 18.99 -5.59 36.78
C SER A 13 19.90 -6.79 37.05
N GLN A 14 19.52 -8.01 36.63
CA GLN A 14 20.28 -9.24 36.90
C GLN A 14 21.22 -9.66 35.75
N GLY A 15 21.34 -8.85 34.69
CA GLY A 15 22.21 -9.19 33.56
C GLY A 15 21.70 -10.33 32.68
N ARG A 16 20.41 -10.68 32.77
CA ARG A 16 19.82 -11.76 31.97
C ARG A 16 19.63 -11.30 30.52
N VAL A 17 19.99 -12.18 29.58
CA VAL A 17 19.79 -11.93 28.16
C VAL A 17 18.33 -12.17 27.81
N HIS A 18 17.66 -11.13 27.30
CA HIS A 18 16.30 -11.23 26.78
C HIS A 18 16.30 -11.28 25.26
N THR A 19 15.27 -11.94 24.71
CA THR A 19 15.02 -11.99 23.28
C THR A 19 13.81 -11.14 22.93
N SER A 20 13.99 -10.14 22.08
CA SER A 20 12.93 -9.29 21.54
C SER A 20 12.86 -9.42 20.01
N ALA A 21 11.76 -8.97 19.41
CA ALA A 21 11.58 -8.93 17.97
C ALA A 21 11.00 -7.60 17.52
N ALA A 22 11.32 -7.18 16.29
CA ALA A 22 10.81 -5.97 15.64
C ALA A 22 10.46 -6.28 14.18
N GLY A 23 9.33 -5.77 13.69
CA GLY A 23 8.97 -5.83 12.29
C GLY A 23 9.48 -4.60 11.55
N VAL A 24 10.18 -4.79 10.43
CA VAL A 24 10.61 -3.70 9.54
C VAL A 24 9.90 -3.88 8.20
N LEU A 25 9.21 -2.85 7.75
CA LEU A 25 8.50 -2.81 6.48
C LEU A 25 9.14 -1.77 5.59
N VAL A 26 9.30 -2.10 4.32
CA VAL A 26 9.86 -1.19 3.31
C VAL A 26 8.86 -1.10 2.17
N MET A 27 8.42 0.11 1.86
CA MET A 27 7.53 0.40 0.74
C MET A 27 8.17 1.55 -0.06
N PRO A 28 8.08 1.52 -1.40
CA PRO A 28 8.46 2.68 -2.19
C PRO A 28 7.52 3.84 -1.87
N GLU A 29 8.05 5.05 -1.93
CA GLU A 29 7.24 6.27 -1.96
C GLU A 29 6.61 6.38 -3.35
N VAL A 30 5.31 6.63 -3.39
CA VAL A 30 4.54 6.82 -4.63
C VAL A 30 3.83 8.16 -4.47
N GLU A 31 3.92 9.01 -5.49
CA GLU A 31 3.17 10.27 -5.51
C GLU A 31 1.69 9.97 -5.71
N ASP A 32 0.82 10.78 -5.10
CA ASP A 32 -0.61 10.66 -5.30
C ASP A 32 -0.95 11.14 -6.72
N ASP A 33 -1.36 10.21 -7.59
CA ASP A 33 -1.83 10.57 -8.93
C ASP A 33 -3.14 11.38 -8.85
N GLU A 34 -3.16 12.55 -9.48
CA GLU A 34 -4.39 13.34 -9.59
C GLU A 34 -5.37 12.60 -10.53
N ILE A 35 -6.58 12.31 -10.03
CA ILE A 35 -7.59 11.60 -10.82
C ILE A 35 -8.16 12.53 -11.89
N GLU A 36 -7.63 12.41 -13.10
CA GLU A 36 -8.22 13.00 -14.30
C GLU A 36 -9.44 12.20 -14.73
N ILE A 37 -10.55 12.90 -15.00
CA ILE A 37 -11.78 12.30 -15.52
C ILE A 37 -11.84 12.66 -17.00
N ASN A 38 -11.73 11.66 -17.87
CA ASN A 38 -11.96 11.83 -19.30
C ASN A 38 -13.46 11.93 -19.57
N ASP A 39 -13.87 12.92 -20.35
CA ASP A 39 -15.28 13.08 -20.73
C ASP A 39 -15.81 11.88 -21.55
N ASP A 40 -14.94 11.19 -22.29
CA ASP A 40 -15.29 10.00 -23.08
C ASP A 40 -15.65 8.77 -22.20
N ASP A 41 -15.17 8.76 -20.95
CA ASP A 41 -15.48 7.71 -19.97
C ASP A 41 -16.80 7.96 -19.22
N LEU A 42 -17.50 9.06 -19.54
CA LEU A 42 -18.73 9.46 -18.89
C LEU A 42 -19.95 9.25 -19.78
N ARG A 43 -20.91 8.46 -19.27
CA ARG A 43 -22.27 8.48 -19.80
C ARG A 43 -23.13 9.43 -18.98
N ILE A 44 -23.61 10.48 -19.63
CA ILE A 44 -24.47 11.50 -19.02
C ILE A 44 -25.90 11.32 -19.51
N ASP A 45 -26.79 10.92 -18.62
CA ASP A 45 -28.22 10.80 -18.86
C ASP A 45 -28.95 12.00 -18.24
N VAL A 46 -29.79 12.68 -19.02
CA VAL A 46 -30.62 13.80 -18.55
C VAL A 46 -32.08 13.34 -18.52
N TYR A 47 -32.77 13.63 -17.42
CA TYR A 47 -34.15 13.20 -17.22
C TYR A 47 -34.93 14.20 -16.35
N ARG A 48 -36.24 13.95 -16.22
CA ARG A 48 -37.13 14.78 -15.41
C ARG A 48 -36.86 14.60 -13.93
N SER A 49 -36.74 15.71 -13.22
CA SER A 49 -36.58 15.73 -11.78
C SER A 49 -37.79 15.10 -11.08
N SER A 50 -37.54 14.32 -10.04
CA SER A 50 -38.60 13.70 -9.23
C SER A 50 -38.88 14.53 -7.98
N GLY A 51 -40.16 14.77 -7.62
CA GLY A 51 -40.51 15.39 -6.34
C GLY A 51 -41.74 16.29 -6.36
N LYS A 52 -42.02 16.94 -5.22
CA LYS A 52 -43.12 17.93 -5.08
C LYS A 52 -42.75 19.23 -5.81
N GLY A 53 -42.99 19.27 -7.11
CA GLY A 53 -42.75 20.43 -7.96
C GLY A 53 -43.99 20.94 -8.68
N GLY A 54 -43.98 22.22 -9.06
CA GLY A 54 -44.99 22.82 -9.95
C GLY A 54 -44.80 22.40 -11.41
N GLN A 55 -45.44 23.11 -12.35
CA GLN A 55 -45.34 22.83 -13.80
C GLN A 55 -43.89 22.64 -14.27
N GLY A 56 -42.95 23.47 -13.79
CA GLY A 56 -41.54 23.41 -14.20
C GLY A 56 -40.85 22.07 -13.96
N VAL A 57 -41.25 21.31 -12.92
CA VAL A 57 -40.67 19.98 -12.63
C VAL A 57 -41.24 18.90 -13.55
N ASN A 58 -42.46 19.08 -14.03
CA ASN A 58 -43.12 18.12 -14.93
C ASN A 58 -42.70 18.30 -16.40
N THR A 59 -42.23 19.48 -16.79
CA THR A 59 -41.90 19.82 -18.19
C THR A 59 -40.41 20.02 -18.47
N THR A 60 -39.59 20.29 -17.47
CA THR A 60 -38.16 20.61 -17.66
C THR A 60 -37.28 19.43 -17.29
N ASP A 61 -36.42 19.01 -18.21
CA ASP A 61 -35.44 17.95 -17.99
C ASP A 61 -34.20 18.54 -17.31
N SER A 62 -34.23 18.67 -15.97
CA SER A 62 -33.14 19.27 -15.19
C SER A 62 -32.30 18.29 -14.37
N ALA A 63 -32.76 17.05 -14.15
CA ALA A 63 -32.01 16.06 -13.38
C ALA A 63 -30.92 15.41 -14.25
N VAL A 64 -29.73 15.23 -13.67
CA VAL A 64 -28.56 14.68 -14.35
C VAL A 64 -28.08 13.42 -13.62
N ARG A 65 -27.83 12.37 -14.39
CA ARG A 65 -27.15 11.15 -13.95
C ARG A 65 -25.85 11.02 -14.73
N ILE A 66 -24.75 10.82 -14.04
CA ILE A 66 -23.44 10.57 -14.63
C ILE A 66 -23.00 9.18 -14.22
N THR A 67 -22.63 8.37 -15.20
CA THR A 67 -22.04 7.04 -15.00
C THR A 67 -20.60 7.08 -15.48
N HIS A 68 -19.65 6.76 -14.61
CA HIS A 68 -18.27 6.53 -15.02
C HIS A 68 -18.15 5.08 -15.50
N LEU A 69 -17.95 4.89 -16.81
CA LEU A 69 -17.98 3.59 -17.46
C LEU A 69 -16.89 2.63 -16.93
N PRO A 70 -15.63 3.05 -16.72
CA PRO A 70 -14.58 2.16 -16.23
C PRO A 70 -14.82 1.63 -14.81
N THR A 71 -15.33 2.47 -13.91
CA THR A 71 -15.51 2.09 -12.49
C THR A 71 -16.93 1.63 -12.15
N GLY A 72 -17.89 1.86 -13.04
CA GLY A 72 -19.32 1.59 -12.82
C GLY A 72 -19.99 2.53 -11.80
N ILE A 73 -19.29 3.57 -11.32
CA ILE A 73 -19.85 4.49 -10.32
C ILE A 73 -20.91 5.37 -10.98
N VAL A 74 -22.11 5.36 -10.39
CA VAL A 74 -23.23 6.20 -10.82
C VAL A 74 -23.49 7.27 -9.78
N VAL A 75 -23.62 8.53 -10.25
CA VAL A 75 -23.98 9.70 -9.44
C VAL A 75 -25.18 10.37 -10.07
N THR A 76 -26.12 10.84 -9.25
CA THR A 76 -27.30 11.57 -9.69
C THR A 76 -27.43 12.87 -8.91
N CYS A 77 -27.80 13.96 -9.58
CA CYS A 77 -28.06 15.25 -8.96
C CYS A 77 -29.31 15.90 -9.57
N GLN A 78 -30.18 16.43 -8.71
CA GLN A 78 -31.44 17.09 -9.09
C GLN A 78 -31.79 18.24 -8.14
N ASP A 79 -30.82 18.74 -7.38
CA ASP A 79 -31.04 19.71 -6.30
C ASP A 79 -31.38 21.10 -6.85
N GLU A 80 -30.77 21.46 -7.98
CA GLU A 80 -30.92 22.76 -8.62
C GLU A 80 -31.95 22.73 -9.76
N ARG A 81 -32.50 23.90 -10.09
CA ARG A 81 -33.42 24.06 -11.23
C ARG A 81 -32.71 23.98 -12.58
N SER A 82 -31.42 24.29 -12.61
CA SER A 82 -30.61 24.30 -13.84
C SER A 82 -29.91 22.95 -14.05
N GLN A 83 -30.05 22.40 -15.25
CA GLN A 83 -29.34 21.20 -15.68
C GLN A 83 -27.81 21.36 -15.57
N LEU A 84 -27.27 22.53 -15.94
CA LEU A 84 -25.82 22.76 -15.95
C LEU A 84 -25.26 22.71 -14.52
N GLN A 85 -25.97 23.33 -13.56
CA GLN A 85 -25.59 23.32 -12.15
C GLN A 85 -25.64 21.90 -11.57
N ASN A 86 -26.68 21.13 -11.91
CA ASN A 86 -26.79 19.72 -11.53
C ASN A 86 -25.66 18.87 -12.15
N LYS A 87 -25.27 19.15 -13.40
CA LYS A 87 -24.13 18.47 -14.06
C LYS A 87 -22.81 18.77 -13.33
N GLU A 88 -22.51 20.03 -13.03
CA GLU A 88 -21.29 20.42 -12.31
C GLU A 88 -21.23 19.83 -10.90
N GLN A 89 -22.36 19.80 -10.19
CA GLN A 89 -22.43 19.18 -8.87
C GLN A 89 -22.28 17.65 -8.95
N ALA A 90 -22.91 16.99 -9.93
CA ALA A 90 -22.73 15.57 -10.17
C ALA A 90 -21.28 15.22 -10.51
N LEU A 91 -20.58 16.03 -11.31
CA LEU A 91 -19.15 15.85 -11.61
C LEU A 91 -18.27 16.00 -10.37
N ARG A 92 -18.54 17.00 -9.51
CA ARG A 92 -17.82 17.16 -8.24
C ARG A 92 -18.01 15.95 -7.31
N ILE A 93 -19.24 15.46 -7.18
CA ILE A 93 -19.53 14.26 -6.37
C ILE A 93 -18.88 13.02 -6.99
N LEU A 94 -18.90 12.89 -8.32
CA LEU A 94 -18.24 11.78 -9.01
C LEU A 94 -16.73 11.78 -8.75
N ARG A 95 -16.07 12.94 -8.87
CA ARG A 95 -14.64 13.08 -8.56
C ARG A 95 -14.34 12.66 -7.12
N ALA A 96 -15.11 13.15 -6.15
CA ALA A 96 -14.94 12.77 -4.74
C ALA A 96 -15.09 11.27 -4.50
N ARG A 97 -16.04 10.60 -5.19
CA ARG A 97 -16.22 9.15 -5.10
C ARG A 97 -15.10 8.36 -5.76
N LEU A 98 -14.57 8.85 -6.88
CA LEU A 98 -13.43 8.22 -7.56
C LEU A 98 -12.17 8.31 -6.70
N VAL A 99 -11.92 9.47 -6.08
CA VAL A 99 -10.80 9.66 -5.13
C VAL A 99 -10.93 8.71 -3.95
N ALA A 100 -12.08 8.68 -3.29
CA ALA A 100 -12.29 7.77 -2.16
C ALA A 100 -12.11 6.29 -2.54
N LYS A 101 -12.54 5.89 -3.75
CA LYS A 101 -12.35 4.52 -4.24
C LYS A 101 -10.88 4.20 -4.50
N ALA A 102 -10.15 5.12 -5.13
CA ALA A 102 -8.72 4.94 -5.41
C ALA A 102 -7.92 4.85 -4.10
N GLU A 103 -8.19 5.75 -3.14
CA GLU A 103 -7.60 5.71 -1.80
C GLU A 103 -7.89 4.38 -1.08
N GLU A 104 -9.13 3.88 -1.17
CA GLU A 104 -9.50 2.60 -0.58
C GLU A 104 -8.74 1.44 -1.24
N GLU A 105 -8.68 1.39 -2.56
CA GLU A 105 -7.95 0.35 -3.31
C GLU A 105 -6.45 0.40 -2.99
N GLN A 106 -5.84 1.58 -2.97
CA GLN A 106 -4.46 1.77 -2.57
C GLN A 106 -4.23 1.33 -1.12
N ALA A 107 -5.11 1.71 -0.19
CA ALA A 107 -5.01 1.31 1.21
C ALA A 107 -5.12 -0.22 1.37
N GLN A 108 -6.00 -0.87 0.60
CA GLN A 108 -6.14 -2.32 0.58
C GLN A 108 -4.88 -3.01 0.03
N GLN A 109 -4.34 -2.52 -1.10
CA GLN A 109 -3.08 -3.01 -1.67
C GLN A 109 -1.92 -2.83 -0.71
N ALA A 110 -1.80 -1.65 -0.08
CA ALA A 110 -0.79 -1.37 0.93
C ALA A 110 -0.96 -2.25 2.17
N ALA A 111 -2.18 -2.52 2.62
CA ALA A 111 -2.43 -3.45 3.73
C ALA A 111 -2.02 -4.89 3.36
N ALA A 112 -2.34 -5.34 2.14
CA ALA A 112 -1.93 -6.65 1.64
C ALA A 112 -0.40 -6.76 1.54
N ALA A 113 0.27 -5.75 0.99
CA ALA A 113 1.73 -5.67 0.90
C ALA A 113 2.40 -5.63 2.29
N ARG A 114 1.82 -4.90 3.25
CA ARG A 114 2.31 -4.90 4.64
C ARG A 114 2.22 -6.29 5.26
N LYS A 115 1.08 -6.96 5.07
CA LYS A 115 0.81 -8.29 5.61
C LYS A 115 1.70 -9.37 4.98
N SER A 116 2.07 -9.24 3.72
CA SER A 116 2.98 -10.19 3.05
C SER A 116 4.42 -10.05 3.55
N GLN A 117 4.89 -8.84 3.86
CA GLN A 117 6.24 -8.61 4.38
C GLN A 117 6.41 -8.98 5.86
N VAL A 118 5.38 -8.75 6.68
CA VAL A 118 5.35 -9.06 8.10
C VAL A 118 3.94 -9.54 8.46
N ARG A 119 3.75 -10.86 8.62
CA ARG A 119 2.46 -11.43 9.00
C ARG A 119 2.21 -11.26 10.49
N THR A 120 3.18 -11.63 11.31
CA THR A 120 3.20 -11.39 12.77
C THR A 120 4.62 -11.00 13.18
N VAL A 121 4.77 -10.23 14.26
CA VAL A 121 6.09 -9.91 14.84
C VAL A 121 6.51 -11.05 15.77
N ASP A 122 6.43 -12.29 15.28
CA ASP A 122 6.80 -13.47 16.06
C ASP A 122 8.31 -13.75 15.96
N ARG A 123 8.89 -14.26 17.05
CA ARG A 123 10.34 -14.53 17.15
C ARG A 123 10.79 -15.69 16.27
N SER A 124 9.87 -16.55 15.85
CA SER A 124 10.12 -17.70 14.98
C SER A 124 10.24 -17.29 13.51
N GLU A 125 9.49 -16.28 13.05
CA GLU A 125 9.48 -15.78 11.66
C GLU A 125 10.65 -14.83 11.34
N ARG A 126 11.75 -14.93 12.09
CA ARG A 126 12.89 -14.00 11.98
C ARG A 126 13.65 -14.19 10.66
N ILE A 127 13.90 -13.10 9.96
CA ILE A 127 14.84 -13.06 8.83
C ILE A 127 16.26 -12.76 9.31
N ARG A 128 16.41 -12.03 10.43
CA ARG A 128 17.72 -11.64 10.99
C ARG A 128 17.76 -11.80 12.50
N THR A 129 18.95 -12.10 13.03
CA THR A 129 19.23 -12.09 14.47
C THR A 129 20.43 -11.20 14.76
N TYR A 130 20.25 -10.29 15.72
CA TYR A 130 21.27 -9.43 16.30
C TYR A 130 21.58 -9.96 17.70
N ASN A 131 22.79 -10.48 17.91
CA ASN A 131 23.22 -11.08 19.16
C ASN A 131 24.33 -10.22 19.77
N PHE A 132 23.98 -9.46 20.81
CA PHE A 132 24.89 -8.54 21.50
C PHE A 132 26.01 -9.26 22.27
N PRO A 133 25.74 -10.32 23.07
CA PRO A 133 26.80 -11.03 23.79
C PRO A 133 27.95 -11.55 22.90
N GLU A 134 27.64 -11.93 21.66
CA GLU A 134 28.63 -12.49 20.71
C GLU A 134 29.07 -11.49 19.62
N ASN A 135 28.65 -10.21 19.73
CA ASN A 135 28.83 -9.16 18.73
C ASN A 135 28.48 -9.61 17.29
N ARG A 136 27.42 -10.43 17.15
CA ARG A 136 27.14 -11.17 15.92
C ARG A 136 25.82 -10.78 15.29
N ILE A 137 25.85 -10.56 13.97
CA ILE A 137 24.66 -10.51 13.13
C ILE A 137 24.54 -11.79 12.30
N THR A 138 23.32 -12.27 12.12
CA THR A 138 23.01 -13.43 11.27
C THR A 138 21.78 -13.14 10.42
N ASP A 139 21.88 -13.30 9.11
CA ASP A 139 20.73 -13.31 8.20
C ASP A 139 20.39 -14.76 7.85
N HIS A 140 19.18 -15.19 8.22
CA HIS A 140 18.74 -16.58 8.08
C HIS A 140 18.28 -16.90 6.66
N ARG A 141 18.05 -15.89 5.80
CA ARG A 141 17.61 -16.12 4.41
C ARG A 141 18.72 -16.71 3.57
N ILE A 142 19.94 -16.22 3.76
CA ILE A 142 21.13 -16.61 2.99
C ILE A 142 22.20 -17.29 3.85
N GLY A 143 21.95 -17.47 5.15
CA GLY A 143 22.90 -18.06 6.09
C GLY A 143 24.11 -17.17 6.44
N PHE A 144 24.09 -15.89 6.06
CA PHE A 144 25.18 -14.93 6.31
C PHE A 144 25.40 -14.71 7.80
N LYS A 145 26.67 -14.70 8.23
CA LYS A 145 27.08 -14.45 9.62
C LYS A 145 28.28 -13.52 9.64
N ALA A 146 28.24 -12.50 10.49
CA ALA A 146 29.35 -11.59 10.70
C ALA A 146 29.47 -11.18 12.18
N HIS A 147 30.69 -10.94 12.66
CA HIS A 147 31.02 -10.63 14.06
C HIS A 147 31.39 -9.14 14.25
N ASN A 148 30.68 -8.26 13.55
CA ASN A 148 30.89 -6.81 13.54
C ASN A 148 29.58 -6.06 13.82
N LEU A 149 28.74 -6.58 14.72
CA LEU A 149 27.40 -6.03 14.99
C LEU A 149 27.45 -4.54 15.34
N ASP A 150 28.43 -4.08 16.12
CA ASP A 150 28.57 -2.66 16.46
C ASP A 150 28.75 -1.76 15.22
N ALA A 151 29.58 -2.16 14.26
CA ALA A 151 29.81 -1.43 13.02
C ALA A 151 28.53 -1.41 12.15
N VAL A 152 27.84 -2.55 12.07
CA VAL A 152 26.58 -2.69 11.35
C VAL A 152 25.50 -1.77 11.94
N LEU A 153 25.41 -1.67 13.27
CA LEU A 153 24.50 -0.74 13.94
C LEU A 153 24.92 0.72 13.76
N GLY A 154 26.21 0.98 13.53
CA GLY A 154 26.77 2.28 13.16
C GLY A 154 26.52 2.68 11.70
N GLY A 155 25.90 1.83 10.90
CA GLY A 155 25.53 2.10 9.51
C GLY A 155 26.37 1.36 8.46
N ASP A 156 27.40 0.61 8.87
CA ASP A 156 28.23 -0.18 7.96
C ASP A 156 27.54 -1.50 7.56
N LEU A 157 26.54 -1.38 6.69
CA LEU A 157 25.71 -2.48 6.19
C LEU A 157 26.19 -3.04 4.85
N GLY A 158 27.29 -2.51 4.30
CA GLY A 158 27.73 -2.76 2.93
C GLY A 158 27.87 -4.24 2.60
N ASP A 159 28.65 -4.97 3.39
CA ASP A 159 28.89 -6.40 3.19
C ASP A 159 27.61 -7.24 3.27
N LEU A 160 26.73 -6.91 4.22
CA LEU A 160 25.46 -7.60 4.40
C LEU A 160 24.53 -7.37 3.19
N VAL A 161 24.42 -6.13 2.72
CA VAL A 161 23.56 -5.76 1.59
C VAL A 161 24.10 -6.39 0.30
N ALA A 162 25.42 -6.33 0.07
CA ALA A 162 26.04 -6.95 -1.10
C ALA A 162 25.82 -8.47 -1.13
N ALA A 163 25.97 -9.16 0.00
CA ALA A 163 25.69 -10.59 0.09
C ALA A 163 24.23 -10.94 -0.23
N LEU A 164 23.29 -10.10 0.21
CA LEU A 164 21.86 -10.27 -0.09
C LEU A 164 21.54 -10.02 -1.56
N GLN A 165 22.14 -8.99 -2.17
CA GLN A 165 21.96 -8.69 -3.59
C GLN A 165 22.52 -9.81 -4.47
N ALA A 166 23.68 -10.37 -4.12
CA ALA A 166 24.27 -11.49 -4.85
C ALA A 166 23.37 -12.73 -4.81
N ALA A 167 22.84 -13.08 -3.63
CA ALA A 167 21.94 -14.22 -3.47
C ALA A 167 20.62 -14.05 -4.24
N ASP A 168 20.02 -12.85 -4.19
CA ASP A 168 18.80 -12.53 -4.95
C ASP A 168 19.04 -12.57 -6.47
N LEU A 169 20.20 -12.12 -6.94
CA LEU A 169 20.57 -12.22 -8.36
C LEU A 169 20.71 -13.68 -8.80
N GLU A 170 21.37 -14.51 -7.98
CA GLU A 170 21.54 -15.95 -8.26
C GLU A 170 20.19 -16.68 -8.33
N GLU A 171 19.28 -16.40 -7.39
CA GLU A 171 17.92 -16.95 -7.37
C GLU A 171 17.11 -16.54 -8.61
N ARG A 172 17.22 -15.27 -9.06
CA ARG A 172 16.54 -14.83 -10.28
C ARG A 172 17.10 -15.50 -11.53
N LEU A 173 18.43 -15.65 -11.61
CA LEU A 173 19.07 -16.29 -12.75
C LEU A 173 18.72 -17.79 -12.85
N SER A 174 18.65 -18.49 -11.72
CA SER A 174 18.27 -19.91 -11.70
C SER A 174 16.84 -20.11 -12.19
N HIS A 175 15.89 -19.26 -11.76
CA HIS A 175 14.51 -19.31 -12.23
C HIS A 175 14.38 -19.07 -13.75
N VAL A 176 15.14 -18.12 -14.30
CA VAL A 176 15.15 -17.88 -15.76
C VAL A 176 15.75 -19.08 -16.50
N GLY A 177 16.81 -19.70 -15.97
CA GLY A 177 17.42 -20.90 -16.55
C GLY A 177 16.49 -22.11 -16.56
N GLU A 178 15.70 -22.30 -15.50
CA GLU A 178 14.68 -23.37 -15.42
C GLU A 178 13.51 -23.13 -16.38
N GLN A 179 13.09 -21.88 -16.56
CA GLN A 179 12.04 -21.53 -17.52
C GLN A 179 12.49 -21.68 -18.98
N ALA A 180 13.76 -21.39 -19.27
CA ALA A 180 14.34 -21.59 -20.61
C ALA A 180 14.62 -23.08 -20.93
N SER A 181 14.70 -23.93 -19.91
CA SER A 181 14.94 -25.37 -20.05
C SER A 181 13.64 -26.21 -20.09
N ARG A 182 12.48 -25.58 -19.93
CA ARG A 182 11.14 -26.18 -20.12
C ARG A 182 10.57 -25.79 -21.48
#